data_AF-A0A536QS38-F1
#
_entry.id   AF-A0A536QS38-F1
#
_cell.length_a   1.000
_cell.length_b   1.000
_cell.length_c   1.000
_cell.angle_alpha   90.00
_cell.angle_beta   90.00
_cell.angle_gamma   90.00
#
_symmetry.space_group_name_H-M   'P 1'
#
loop_
_entity.id
_entity.type
_entity.pdbx_description
1 polymer ?
#
loop_
_entity_poly.entity_id
_entity_poly.type
_entity_poly.pdbx_seq_one_letter_code
_entity_poly.pdbx_strand_id
1 'polypeptide(L)'
;MTWRHARWSADHPLPIGVVERTAVGQAVNAGDVIAAGMALGTAIRLKGARRLGLQTADMERELRVPVGSEVSAGTLLARTGRRFPRTLTAPIDGRLLHLTADGDVYVAPIVGRWIVRSTLDGAVTRSDDAGVTVEGEAWCIEAAAAYGPDAIGELTLGVNAPMEDLAPSRLDVRLGGRIMIGGARVSAEVLTRAHACGVSGLVAGGAPVAGLRVVYGESLTASGHAGREDRPTVICLIAFGGAALPAAIFGPLAALAGSRAAIHTASARLFVFAPADAGVFATDELDLALAPDYASVRALVAETVNGEVTFPSEVRAGAVRQGDLVVPSANVRAFHAKR
;
A
#
# COMPACT_ATOMS: atom_id res chain seq x y z
N MET A 1 -12.57 -0.83 15.62
CA MET A 1 -11.51 0.07 15.07
C MET A 1 -11.07 1.04 16.15
N THR A 2 -9.77 1.13 16.47
CA THR A 2 -9.29 1.98 17.57
C THR A 2 -7.82 2.39 17.39
N TRP A 3 -7.38 3.42 18.12
CA TRP A 3 -6.00 3.89 18.14
C TRP A 3 -5.18 3.08 19.15
N ARG A 4 -3.96 2.70 18.77
CA ARG A 4 -3.02 2.04 19.70
C ARG A 4 -1.59 2.45 19.44
N HIS A 5 -0.88 2.82 20.50
CA HIS A 5 0.58 2.88 20.51
C HIS A 5 1.15 1.51 20.83
N ALA A 6 1.93 0.95 19.92
CA ALA A 6 2.54 -0.35 20.11
C ALA A 6 3.75 -0.51 19.18
N ARG A 7 4.46 -1.62 19.35
CA ARG A 7 5.36 -2.12 18.33
C ARG A 7 4.57 -2.77 17.20
N TRP A 8 4.85 -2.36 15.98
CA TRP A 8 4.22 -2.82 14.74
C TRP A 8 5.25 -3.43 13.81
N SER A 9 4.76 -4.26 12.89
CA SER A 9 5.52 -4.83 11.79
C SER A 9 4.89 -4.41 10.47
N ALA A 10 5.71 -3.95 9.53
CA ALA A 10 5.30 -3.58 8.18
C ALA A 10 6.11 -4.40 7.16
N ASP A 11 5.41 -5.24 6.41
CA ASP A 11 5.97 -6.08 5.35
C ASP A 11 5.91 -5.36 4.01
N HIS A 12 7.08 -5.22 3.37
CA HIS A 12 7.21 -4.57 2.07
C HIS A 12 7.58 -5.62 1.02
N PRO A 13 6.61 -6.13 0.24
CA PRO A 13 6.87 -7.15 -0.77
C PRO A 13 7.74 -6.59 -1.91
N LEU A 14 8.69 -7.39 -2.37
CA LEU A 14 9.62 -6.99 -3.42
C LEU A 14 9.22 -7.58 -4.77
N PRO A 15 9.32 -6.80 -5.86
CA PRO A 15 9.20 -7.32 -7.21
C PRO A 15 10.29 -8.35 -7.51
N ILE A 16 9.98 -9.24 -8.44
CA ILE A 16 10.96 -10.16 -9.01
C ILE A 16 12.00 -9.36 -9.79
N GLY A 17 13.28 -9.66 -9.57
CA GLY A 17 14.39 -9.02 -10.25
C GLY A 17 15.59 -8.90 -9.34
N VAL A 18 16.62 -8.19 -9.80
CA VAL A 18 17.77 -7.90 -8.95
C VAL A 18 17.44 -6.77 -7.99
N VAL A 19 17.76 -7.00 -6.72
CA VAL A 19 17.39 -6.12 -5.62
C VAL A 19 18.58 -5.85 -4.72
N GLU A 20 18.88 -4.58 -4.53
CA GLU A 20 19.65 -4.07 -3.40
C GLU A 20 18.70 -3.93 -2.21
N ARG A 21 19.06 -4.50 -1.06
CA ARG A 21 18.22 -4.52 0.13
C ARG A 21 19.00 -4.08 1.35
N THR A 22 18.30 -3.41 2.25
CA THR A 22 18.83 -3.10 3.57
C THR A 22 18.98 -4.39 4.37
N ALA A 23 20.12 -4.54 5.05
CA ALA A 23 20.41 -5.73 5.84
C ALA A 23 19.57 -5.79 7.13
N VAL A 24 19.35 -7.00 7.64
CA VAL A 24 18.71 -7.22 8.95
C VAL A 24 19.51 -6.53 10.05
N GLY A 25 18.80 -5.90 11.00
CA GLY A 25 19.36 -5.16 12.13
C GLY A 25 19.67 -3.69 11.85
N GLN A 26 19.56 -3.22 10.60
CA GLN A 26 19.76 -1.81 10.27
C GLN A 26 18.58 -0.96 10.75
N ALA A 27 18.88 0.19 11.33
CA ALA A 27 17.89 1.20 11.67
C ALA A 27 17.48 1.98 10.42
N VAL A 28 16.18 2.25 10.29
CA VAL A 28 15.58 2.96 9.15
C VAL A 28 14.46 3.87 9.64
N ASN A 29 14.27 5.00 8.95
CA ASN A 29 13.11 5.86 9.14
C ASN A 29 12.06 5.58 8.06
N ALA A 30 10.80 5.84 8.37
CA ALA A 30 9.73 5.91 7.39
C ALA A 30 10.09 6.94 6.31
N GLY A 31 10.11 6.46 5.07
CA GLY A 31 10.58 7.21 3.92
C GLY A 31 11.97 6.79 3.46
N ASP A 32 12.80 6.10 4.24
CA ASP A 32 14.11 5.62 3.77
C ASP A 32 13.96 4.53 2.72
N VAL A 33 14.85 4.50 1.72
CA VAL A 33 14.85 3.44 0.71
C VAL A 33 15.39 2.16 1.33
N ILE A 34 14.53 1.16 1.47
CA ILE A 34 14.89 -0.13 2.08
C ILE A 34 15.18 -1.22 1.05
N ALA A 35 14.67 -1.05 -0.18
CA ALA A 35 15.05 -1.86 -1.31
C ALA A 35 14.96 -1.08 -2.61
N ALA A 36 15.81 -1.43 -3.58
CA ALA A 36 15.79 -0.88 -4.92
C ALA A 36 16.17 -1.94 -5.93
N GLY A 37 15.61 -1.84 -7.14
CA GLY A 37 15.89 -2.82 -8.18
C GLY A 37 15.54 -2.34 -9.57
N MET A 38 15.73 -3.24 -10.53
CA MET A 38 15.40 -3.00 -11.92
C MET A 38 14.06 -3.63 -12.26
N ALA A 39 13.22 -2.90 -12.99
CA ALA A 39 12.06 -3.46 -13.65
C ALA A 39 12.51 -4.05 -14.99
N LEU A 40 12.24 -5.34 -15.19
CA LEU A 40 12.60 -6.07 -16.39
C LEU A 40 11.37 -6.22 -17.29
N GLY A 41 11.56 -5.98 -18.58
CA GLY A 41 10.54 -6.25 -19.59
C GLY A 41 10.51 -7.71 -20.01
N THR A 42 9.78 -8.01 -21.07
CA THR A 42 9.65 -9.37 -21.60
C THR A 42 11.00 -9.95 -22.01
N ALA A 43 11.37 -11.08 -21.42
CA ALA A 43 12.63 -11.75 -21.71
C ALA A 43 12.63 -12.42 -23.10
N ILE A 44 13.75 -12.32 -23.80
CA ILE A 44 14.02 -13.01 -25.06
C ILE A 44 14.83 -14.27 -24.77
N ARG A 45 14.31 -15.43 -25.20
CA ARG A 45 15.00 -16.71 -25.13
C ARG A 45 15.97 -16.85 -26.30
N LEU A 46 17.23 -17.14 -26.00
CA LEU A 46 18.28 -17.46 -26.94
C LEU A 46 18.63 -18.94 -26.84
N LYS A 47 18.53 -19.68 -27.95
CA LYS A 47 18.83 -21.11 -27.98
C LYS A 47 20.34 -21.37 -27.93
N GLY A 48 20.97 -21.18 -26.76
CA GLY A 48 22.41 -21.03 -26.57
C GLY A 48 23.21 -22.25 -27.03
N ALA A 49 23.03 -23.39 -26.35
CA ALA A 49 23.72 -24.63 -26.65
C ALA A 49 23.51 -25.06 -28.11
N ARG A 50 22.26 -24.97 -28.60
CA ARG A 50 21.93 -25.28 -30.00
C ARG A 50 22.65 -24.37 -31.01
N ARG A 51 22.70 -23.05 -30.77
CA ARG A 51 23.39 -22.10 -31.66
C ARG A 51 24.91 -22.32 -31.68
N LEU A 52 25.48 -22.67 -30.52
CA LEU A 52 26.92 -22.90 -30.38
C LEU A 52 27.36 -24.33 -30.73
N GLY A 53 26.41 -25.26 -30.93
CA GLY A 53 26.70 -26.67 -31.18
C GLY A 53 27.31 -27.38 -29.97
N LEU A 54 26.94 -26.97 -28.76
CA LEU A 54 27.42 -27.53 -27.50
C LEU A 54 26.44 -28.56 -26.95
N GLN A 55 26.95 -29.45 -26.09
CA GLN A 55 26.10 -30.14 -25.13
C GLN A 55 25.56 -29.13 -24.11
N THR A 56 24.35 -29.35 -23.60
CA THR A 56 23.68 -28.40 -22.71
C THR A 56 24.51 -28.11 -21.45
N ALA A 57 25.14 -29.15 -20.89
CA ALA A 57 26.01 -29.07 -19.71
C ALA A 57 27.28 -28.23 -19.93
N ASP A 58 27.75 -28.08 -21.17
CA ASP A 58 28.95 -27.29 -21.46
C ASP A 58 28.66 -25.79 -21.61
N MET A 59 27.39 -25.41 -21.71
CA MET A 59 26.99 -24.03 -22.01
C MET A 59 27.47 -23.03 -20.95
N GLU A 60 27.37 -23.39 -19.67
CA GLU A 60 27.77 -22.51 -18.55
C GLU A 60 29.26 -22.15 -18.62
N ARG A 61 30.11 -23.11 -19.01
CA ARG A 61 31.56 -22.94 -19.11
C ARG A 61 31.98 -22.01 -20.25
N GLU A 62 31.13 -21.89 -21.27
CA GLU A 62 31.41 -21.07 -22.46
C GLU A 62 30.83 -19.65 -22.37
N LEU A 63 30.05 -19.36 -21.31
CA LEU A 63 29.60 -18.01 -21.00
C LEU A 63 30.80 -17.10 -20.70
N ARG A 64 30.82 -15.94 -21.34
CA ARG A 64 31.80 -14.87 -21.16
C ARG A 64 31.32 -13.79 -20.20
N VAL A 65 30.04 -13.82 -19.87
CA VAL A 65 29.36 -12.87 -18.99
C VAL A 65 28.60 -13.69 -17.95
N PRO A 66 28.78 -13.40 -16.65
CA PRO A 66 28.07 -14.15 -15.61
C PRO A 66 26.58 -13.82 -15.64
N VAL A 67 25.75 -14.81 -15.29
CA VAL A 67 24.32 -14.62 -15.09
C VAL A 67 24.10 -13.51 -14.06
N GLY A 68 23.17 -12.62 -14.34
CA GLY A 68 22.90 -11.42 -13.57
C GLY A 68 23.64 -10.17 -14.07
N SER A 69 24.47 -10.22 -15.11
CA SER A 69 25.13 -9.02 -15.63
C SER A 69 24.26 -8.22 -16.59
N GLU A 70 24.47 -6.90 -16.61
CA GLU A 70 23.98 -6.03 -17.67
C GLU A 70 24.81 -6.23 -18.95
N VAL A 71 24.14 -6.19 -20.10
CA VAL A 71 24.73 -6.41 -21.42
C VAL A 71 24.13 -5.42 -22.42
N SER A 72 24.96 -4.94 -23.35
CA SER A 72 24.48 -4.16 -24.49
C SER A 72 24.19 -5.06 -25.70
N ALA A 73 23.36 -4.61 -26.62
CA ALA A 73 23.14 -5.27 -27.90
C ALA A 73 24.49 -5.51 -28.60
N GLY A 74 24.70 -6.73 -29.09
CA GLY A 74 25.96 -7.17 -29.69
C GLY A 74 27.01 -7.69 -28.69
N THR A 75 26.81 -7.56 -27.38
CA THR A 75 27.73 -8.12 -26.36
C THR A 75 27.91 -9.62 -26.58
N LEU A 76 29.16 -10.09 -26.59
CA LEU A 76 29.49 -11.51 -26.74
C LEU A 76 29.14 -12.25 -25.45
N LEU A 77 28.06 -13.02 -25.46
CA LEU A 77 27.60 -13.82 -24.32
C LEU A 77 28.36 -15.12 -24.20
N ALA A 78 28.63 -15.80 -25.31
CA ALA A 78 29.37 -17.06 -25.35
C ALA A 78 29.99 -17.29 -26.73
N ARG A 79 31.09 -18.07 -26.77
CA ARG A 79 31.82 -18.36 -28.00
C ARG A 79 32.48 -19.73 -27.96
N THR A 80 32.34 -20.50 -29.04
CA THR A 80 32.97 -21.81 -29.21
C THR A 80 33.76 -21.88 -30.51
N GLY A 81 34.74 -22.80 -30.60
CA GLY A 81 35.51 -23.08 -31.80
C GLY A 81 36.70 -22.14 -32.05
N ARG A 82 37.80 -22.70 -32.59
CA ARG A 82 39.05 -21.96 -32.89
C ARG A 82 39.09 -21.42 -34.33
N ARG A 83 38.94 -22.30 -35.33
CA ARG A 83 39.06 -21.97 -36.76
C ARG A 83 37.79 -21.42 -37.40
N PHE A 84 36.62 -21.78 -36.87
CA PHE A 84 35.30 -21.29 -37.28
C PHE A 84 34.46 -21.01 -36.04
N PRO A 85 34.62 -19.82 -35.43
CA PRO A 85 33.97 -19.53 -34.17
C PRO A 85 32.47 -19.40 -34.34
N ARG A 86 31.71 -20.05 -33.46
CA ARG A 86 30.28 -19.78 -33.29
C ARG A 86 30.13 -18.85 -32.11
N THR A 87 29.30 -17.83 -32.26
CA THR A 87 29.11 -16.80 -31.25
C THR A 87 27.65 -16.66 -30.89
N LEU A 88 27.38 -16.46 -29.62
CA LEU A 88 26.09 -16.04 -29.10
C LEU A 88 26.25 -14.61 -28.61
N THR A 89 25.49 -13.69 -29.18
CA THR A 89 25.49 -12.28 -28.79
C THR A 89 24.14 -11.87 -28.20
N ALA A 90 24.17 -10.85 -27.35
CA ALA A 90 22.95 -10.24 -26.83
C ALA A 90 22.19 -9.53 -27.97
N PRO A 91 20.88 -9.80 -28.17
CA PRO A 91 20.12 -9.17 -29.25
C PRO A 91 19.65 -7.75 -28.89
N ILE A 92 19.66 -7.39 -27.61
CA ILE A 92 19.14 -6.15 -27.06
C ILE A 92 20.03 -5.68 -25.91
N ASP A 93 19.92 -4.40 -25.56
CA ASP A 93 20.38 -3.90 -24.28
C ASP A 93 19.49 -4.47 -23.15
N GLY A 94 20.11 -4.88 -22.05
CA GLY A 94 19.35 -5.47 -20.96
C GLY A 94 20.22 -6.24 -19.98
N ARG A 95 19.62 -7.28 -19.39
CA ARG A 95 20.26 -8.11 -18.37
C ARG A 95 20.18 -9.58 -18.72
N LEU A 96 21.30 -10.28 -18.55
CA LEU A 96 21.38 -11.73 -18.65
C LEU A 96 20.72 -12.35 -17.41
N LEU A 97 19.52 -12.92 -17.54
CA LEU A 97 18.71 -13.34 -16.39
C LEU A 97 19.04 -14.73 -15.90
N HIS A 98 19.15 -15.68 -16.81
CA HIS A 98 19.22 -17.08 -16.46
C HIS A 98 19.79 -17.91 -17.61
N LEU A 99 20.50 -18.98 -17.24
CA LEU A 99 20.86 -20.10 -18.09
C LEU A 99 20.04 -21.30 -17.66
N THR A 100 19.19 -21.82 -18.54
CA THR A 100 18.39 -23.02 -18.24
C THR A 100 19.22 -24.29 -18.31
N ALA A 101 18.70 -25.37 -17.73
CA ALA A 101 19.28 -26.71 -17.86
C ALA A 101 19.39 -27.18 -19.33
N ASP A 102 18.53 -26.69 -20.23
CA ASP A 102 18.60 -26.98 -21.67
C ASP A 102 19.73 -26.21 -22.40
N GLY A 103 20.51 -25.39 -21.69
CA GLY A 103 21.55 -24.56 -22.26
C GLY A 103 21.02 -23.31 -22.99
N ASP A 104 19.82 -22.86 -22.65
CA ASP A 104 19.22 -21.66 -23.22
C ASP A 104 19.40 -20.45 -22.31
N VAL A 105 19.59 -19.30 -22.94
CA VAL A 105 19.95 -18.06 -22.26
C VAL A 105 18.81 -17.06 -22.39
N TYR A 106 18.43 -16.42 -21.28
CA TYR A 106 17.40 -15.39 -21.27
C TYR A 106 18.02 -14.00 -21.08
N VAL A 107 17.68 -13.07 -21.97
CA VAL A 107 18.05 -11.65 -21.87
C VAL A 107 16.77 -10.82 -21.84
N ALA A 108 16.62 -9.96 -20.83
CA ALA A 108 15.45 -9.07 -20.73
C ALA A 108 15.88 -7.60 -20.75
N PRO A 109 15.12 -6.71 -21.42
CA PRO A 109 15.39 -5.28 -21.38
C PRO A 109 15.11 -4.75 -19.98
N ILE A 110 15.87 -3.74 -19.57
CA ILE A 110 15.57 -2.96 -18.36
C ILE A 110 14.59 -1.86 -18.78
N VAL A 111 13.35 -1.92 -18.29
CA VAL A 111 12.28 -0.99 -18.64
C VAL A 111 12.06 0.10 -17.59
N GLY A 112 12.71 -0.02 -16.43
CA GLY A 112 12.61 0.97 -15.38
C GLY A 112 13.43 0.60 -14.15
N ARG A 113 13.33 1.45 -13.13
CA ARG A 113 13.86 1.20 -11.78
C ARG A 113 12.72 1.37 -10.79
N TRP A 114 12.74 0.58 -9.75
CA TRP A 114 11.78 0.68 -8.67
C TRP A 114 12.51 0.84 -7.35
N ILE A 115 11.86 1.54 -6.42
CA ILE A 115 12.30 1.69 -5.04
C ILE A 115 11.16 1.30 -4.12
N VAL A 116 11.51 0.77 -2.96
CA VAL A 116 10.60 0.49 -1.86
C VAL A 116 11.11 1.28 -0.67
N ARG A 117 10.21 2.02 -0.03
CA ARG A 117 10.52 2.84 1.14
C ARG A 117 9.91 2.23 2.39
N SER A 118 10.57 2.40 3.53
CA SER A 118 9.99 2.01 4.81
C SER A 118 8.74 2.85 5.10
N THR A 119 7.73 2.21 5.70
CA THR A 119 6.54 2.88 6.26
C THR A 119 6.57 2.96 7.79
N LEU A 120 7.66 2.56 8.42
CA LEU A 120 7.87 2.67 9.87
C LEU A 120 9.25 3.25 10.20
N ASP A 121 9.31 4.07 11.25
CA ASP A 121 10.57 4.38 11.95
C ASP A 121 10.91 3.18 12.85
N GLY A 122 12.08 2.56 12.66
CA GLY A 122 12.40 1.32 13.37
C GLY A 122 13.65 0.59 12.85
N ALA A 123 13.60 -0.73 12.83
CA ALA A 123 14.70 -1.58 12.37
C ALA A 123 14.23 -2.70 11.44
N VAL A 124 15.08 -3.09 10.50
CA VAL A 124 14.83 -4.21 9.58
C VAL A 124 14.94 -5.53 10.35
N THR A 125 13.84 -6.28 10.45
CA THR A 125 13.81 -7.58 11.16
C THR A 125 13.87 -8.77 10.20
N ARG A 126 13.50 -8.56 8.93
CA ARG A 126 13.63 -9.55 7.87
C ARG A 126 13.99 -8.87 6.55
N SER A 127 14.89 -9.49 5.80
CA SER A 127 15.31 -9.02 4.47
C SER A 127 15.69 -10.24 3.63
N ASP A 128 14.79 -10.63 2.73
CA ASP A 128 14.98 -11.76 1.83
C ASP A 128 14.40 -11.47 0.44
N ASP A 129 14.40 -12.45 -0.46
CA ASP A 129 14.07 -12.24 -1.88
C ASP A 129 12.58 -11.91 -2.08
N ALA A 130 11.73 -12.22 -1.10
CA ALA A 130 10.30 -11.95 -1.17
C ALA A 130 9.92 -10.59 -0.55
N GLY A 131 10.67 -10.11 0.44
CA GLY A 131 10.25 -8.93 1.20
C GLY A 131 11.30 -8.34 2.14
N VAL A 132 11.09 -7.08 2.51
CA VAL A 132 11.74 -6.44 3.66
C VAL A 132 10.69 -6.13 4.71
N THR A 133 10.91 -6.60 5.94
CA THR A 133 10.03 -6.33 7.09
C THR A 133 10.73 -5.35 8.02
N VAL A 134 10.03 -4.27 8.37
CA VAL A 134 10.49 -3.27 9.34
C VAL A 134 9.61 -3.35 10.56
N GLU A 135 10.22 -3.36 11.74
CA GLU A 135 9.50 -3.23 13.01
C GLU A 135 9.87 -1.94 13.73
N GLY A 136 8.86 -1.28 14.27
CA GLY A 136 8.99 0.01 14.92
C GLY A 136 7.83 0.31 15.86
N GLU A 137 7.98 1.34 16.68
CA GLU A 137 6.89 1.82 17.54
C GLU A 137 6.20 3.02 16.90
N ALA A 138 4.87 3.00 16.94
CA ALA A 138 4.05 4.11 16.43
C ALA A 138 2.65 4.06 17.02
N TRP A 139 2.00 5.22 17.03
CA TRP A 139 0.54 5.26 17.06
C TRP A 139 0.01 4.72 15.74
N CYS A 140 -0.99 3.84 15.80
CA CYS A 140 -1.57 3.25 14.62
C CYS A 140 -3.09 3.25 14.68
N ILE A 141 -3.71 3.46 13.53
CA ILE A 141 -5.10 3.13 13.26
C ILE A 141 -5.21 2.31 11.97
N GLU A 142 -6.01 1.25 12.01
CA GLU A 142 -6.31 0.40 10.85
C GLU A 142 -7.59 0.88 10.17
N ALA A 143 -7.53 1.09 8.87
CA ALA A 143 -8.62 1.59 8.06
C ALA A 143 -9.33 0.46 7.31
N ALA A 144 -10.55 0.75 6.83
CA ALA A 144 -11.30 -0.22 6.04
C ALA A 144 -10.68 -0.50 4.66
N ALA A 145 -10.02 0.50 4.06
CA ALA A 145 -9.34 0.37 2.78
C ALA A 145 -8.27 1.45 2.60
N ALA A 146 -7.26 1.16 1.76
CA ALA A 146 -6.28 2.13 1.30
C ALA A 146 -6.01 1.96 -0.21
N TYR A 147 -5.72 3.07 -0.89
CA TYR A 147 -5.58 3.17 -2.34
C TYR A 147 -4.33 3.97 -2.72
N GLY A 148 -3.57 3.49 -3.71
CA GLY A 148 -2.35 4.13 -4.19
C GLY A 148 -1.07 3.53 -3.59
N PRO A 149 0.10 4.18 -3.77
CA PRO A 149 1.36 3.74 -3.18
C PRO A 149 1.36 3.97 -1.66
N ASP A 150 2.43 3.55 -0.98
CA ASP A 150 2.67 4.02 0.39
C ASP A 150 2.96 5.53 0.38
N ALA A 151 2.47 6.23 1.40
CA ALA A 151 2.69 7.66 1.56
C ALA A 151 3.43 7.95 2.86
N ILE A 152 4.30 8.96 2.83
CA ILE A 152 4.99 9.50 4.00
C ILE A 152 4.83 11.01 3.96
N GLY A 153 4.58 11.63 5.11
CA GLY A 153 4.40 13.07 5.20
C GLY A 153 4.07 13.54 6.60
N GLU A 154 3.99 14.86 6.76
CA GLU A 154 3.43 15.46 7.97
C GLU A 154 1.90 15.36 7.95
N LEU A 155 1.31 14.90 9.05
CA LEU A 155 -0.13 14.81 9.20
C LEU A 155 -0.71 16.22 9.41
N THR A 156 -1.58 16.69 8.52
CA THR A 156 -2.11 18.06 8.54
C THR A 156 -3.64 18.06 8.53
N LEU A 157 -4.25 18.83 9.41
CA LEU A 157 -5.71 19.01 9.44
C LEU A 157 -6.18 19.83 8.24
N GLY A 158 -7.01 19.24 7.37
CA GLY A 158 -7.70 19.94 6.29
C GLY A 158 -9.11 20.41 6.68
N VAL A 159 -9.64 19.91 7.79
CA VAL A 159 -10.98 20.18 8.32
C VAL A 159 -10.93 20.46 9.82
N ASN A 160 -11.94 21.18 10.32
CA ASN A 160 -12.05 21.54 11.74
C ASN A 160 -13.02 20.64 12.51
N ALA A 161 -13.87 19.89 11.82
CA ALA A 161 -14.90 19.05 12.42
C ALA A 161 -15.00 17.67 11.75
N PRO A 162 -15.42 16.63 12.49
CA PRO A 162 -15.48 15.25 11.99
C PRO A 162 -16.49 15.00 10.86
N MET A 163 -17.50 15.88 10.72
CA MET A 163 -18.54 15.80 9.68
C MET A 163 -18.23 16.72 8.48
N GLU A 164 -17.21 17.56 8.58
CA GLU A 164 -16.84 18.45 7.48
C GLU A 164 -16.17 17.63 6.37
N ASP A 165 -16.55 17.91 5.12
CA ASP A 165 -15.88 17.38 3.94
C ASP A 165 -14.73 18.33 3.54
N LEU A 166 -13.58 17.78 3.17
CA LEU A 166 -12.45 18.58 2.71
C LEU A 166 -12.83 19.36 1.44
N ALA A 167 -12.71 20.69 1.46
CA ALA A 167 -12.96 21.49 0.26
C ALA A 167 -11.72 21.51 -0.66
N PRO A 168 -11.86 21.40 -2.00
CA PRO A 168 -10.74 21.48 -2.93
C PRO A 168 -9.95 22.80 -2.82
N SER A 169 -10.61 23.90 -2.47
CA SER A 169 -10.00 25.21 -2.28
C SER A 169 -9.01 25.29 -1.10
N ARG A 170 -9.06 24.32 -0.17
CA ARG A 170 -8.09 24.19 0.92
C ARG A 170 -6.82 23.47 0.51
N LEU A 171 -6.75 22.99 -0.73
CA LEU A 171 -5.58 22.32 -1.28
C LEU A 171 -4.80 23.23 -2.23
N ASP A 172 -3.56 23.51 -1.84
CA ASP A 172 -2.59 24.24 -2.64
C ASP A 172 -1.21 23.55 -2.62
N VAL A 173 -0.31 24.01 -3.49
CA VAL A 173 1.01 23.41 -3.72
C VAL A 173 1.93 23.40 -2.49
N ARG A 174 1.68 24.24 -1.48
CA ARG A 174 2.45 24.26 -0.23
C ARG A 174 2.16 23.02 0.63
N LEU A 175 1.07 22.33 0.33
CA LEU A 175 0.69 21.07 0.99
C LEU A 175 1.30 19.83 0.30
N GLY A 176 2.14 20.04 -0.72
CA GLY A 176 2.88 18.96 -1.36
C GLY A 176 3.66 18.11 -0.35
N GLY A 177 3.58 16.80 -0.49
CA GLY A 177 4.23 15.84 0.40
C GLY A 177 3.57 15.64 1.77
N ARG A 178 2.46 16.34 2.08
CA ARG A 178 1.73 16.19 3.35
C ARG A 178 0.62 15.13 3.27
N ILE A 179 0.23 14.62 4.42
CA ILE A 179 -0.94 13.73 4.57
C ILE A 179 -2.08 14.55 5.16
N MET A 180 -3.12 14.80 4.37
CA MET A 180 -4.23 15.68 4.74
C MET A 180 -5.38 14.90 5.38
N ILE A 181 -5.86 15.35 6.53
CA ILE A 181 -7.06 14.82 7.18
C ILE A 181 -8.29 15.56 6.62
N GLY A 182 -9.18 14.81 5.97
CA GLY A 182 -10.32 15.35 5.23
C GLY A 182 -11.70 15.19 5.89
N GLY A 183 -11.78 14.61 7.09
CA GLY A 183 -13.05 14.47 7.81
C GLY A 183 -13.92 13.34 7.26
N ALA A 184 -15.20 13.63 7.02
CA ALA A 184 -16.19 12.62 6.63
C ALA A 184 -15.89 12.04 5.24
N ARG A 185 -15.73 12.87 4.21
CA ARG A 185 -15.41 12.42 2.86
C ARG A 185 -14.39 13.28 2.13
N VAL A 186 -13.71 12.64 1.18
CA VAL A 186 -12.96 13.31 0.12
C VAL A 186 -13.67 13.11 -1.22
N SER A 187 -14.05 14.20 -1.89
CA SER A 187 -14.74 14.15 -3.18
C SER A 187 -13.77 13.88 -4.34
N ALA A 188 -14.30 13.57 -5.52
CA ALA A 188 -13.49 13.42 -6.74
C ALA A 188 -12.70 14.69 -7.08
N GLU A 189 -13.26 15.88 -6.81
CA GLU A 189 -12.57 17.15 -7.03
C GLU A 189 -11.38 17.32 -6.07
N VAL A 190 -11.55 16.90 -4.81
CA VAL A 190 -10.47 16.91 -3.81
C VAL A 190 -9.35 15.96 -4.22
N LEU A 191 -9.69 14.75 -4.67
CA LEU A 191 -8.71 13.77 -5.16
C LEU A 191 -7.88 14.33 -6.31
N THR A 192 -8.55 14.86 -7.33
CA THR A 192 -7.91 15.48 -8.50
C THR A 192 -7.03 16.67 -8.10
N ARG A 193 -7.53 17.53 -7.19
CA ARG A 193 -6.79 18.70 -6.71
C ARG A 193 -5.58 18.30 -5.87
N ALA A 194 -5.72 17.30 -5.01
CA ALA A 194 -4.63 16.76 -4.19
C ALA A 194 -3.52 16.17 -5.07
N HIS A 195 -3.90 15.41 -6.11
CA HIS A 195 -2.97 14.91 -7.12
C HIS A 195 -2.19 16.06 -7.78
N ALA A 196 -2.91 17.08 -8.27
CA ALA A 196 -2.30 18.24 -8.91
C ALA A 196 -1.39 19.06 -7.97
N CYS A 197 -1.68 19.09 -6.67
CA CYS A 197 -0.87 19.79 -5.67
C CYS A 197 0.29 18.95 -5.12
N GLY A 198 0.41 17.68 -5.52
CA GLY A 198 1.47 16.78 -5.04
C GLY A 198 1.32 16.37 -3.57
N VAL A 199 0.10 16.40 -3.03
CA VAL A 199 -0.22 15.89 -1.68
C VAL A 199 0.16 14.41 -1.60
N SER A 200 0.82 13.96 -0.53
CA SER A 200 1.26 12.58 -0.43
C SER A 200 0.11 11.64 -0.08
N GLY A 201 -0.78 12.06 0.82
CA GLY A 201 -1.92 11.25 1.21
C GLY A 201 -3.16 12.02 1.70
N LEU A 202 -4.29 11.32 1.73
CA LEU A 202 -5.58 11.79 2.22
C LEU A 202 -6.18 10.77 3.20
N VAL A 203 -6.58 11.23 4.37
CA VAL A 203 -7.24 10.44 5.41
C VAL A 203 -8.69 10.90 5.52
N ALA A 204 -9.66 10.02 5.29
CA ALA A 204 -11.08 10.37 5.37
C ALA A 204 -11.93 9.21 5.86
N GLY A 205 -13.17 9.50 6.25
CA GLY A 205 -14.15 8.46 6.54
C GLY A 205 -14.41 7.57 5.31
N GLY A 206 -14.60 8.19 4.16
CA GLY A 206 -14.71 7.48 2.88
C GLY A 206 -14.43 8.34 1.65
N ALA A 207 -14.41 7.67 0.49
CA ALA A 207 -14.24 8.29 -0.81
C ALA A 207 -15.21 7.65 -1.83
N PRO A 208 -15.78 8.42 -2.78
CA PRO A 208 -16.64 7.86 -3.80
C PRO A 208 -15.83 7.03 -4.79
N VAL A 209 -16.30 5.83 -5.11
CA VAL A 209 -15.65 4.92 -6.07
C VAL A 209 -15.39 5.59 -7.41
N ALA A 210 -16.35 6.39 -7.90
CA ALA A 210 -16.20 7.14 -9.14
C ALA A 210 -14.98 8.09 -9.11
N GLY A 211 -14.73 8.75 -7.99
CA GLY A 211 -13.57 9.64 -7.83
C GLY A 211 -12.26 8.86 -7.74
N LEU A 212 -12.24 7.73 -7.04
CA LEU A 212 -11.07 6.86 -6.95
C LEU A 212 -10.68 6.32 -8.34
N ARG A 213 -11.65 5.91 -9.16
CA ARG A 213 -11.41 5.38 -10.52
C ARG A 213 -10.76 6.39 -11.46
N VAL A 214 -11.00 7.68 -11.26
CA VAL A 214 -10.34 8.74 -12.05
C VAL A 214 -8.83 8.75 -11.83
N VAL A 215 -8.38 8.44 -10.61
CA VAL A 215 -6.96 8.49 -10.24
C VAL A 215 -6.28 7.14 -10.41
N TYR A 216 -6.93 6.03 -10.01
CA TYR A 216 -6.31 4.70 -9.94
C TYR A 216 -6.85 3.71 -10.98
N GLY A 217 -7.78 4.12 -11.84
CA GLY A 217 -8.36 3.28 -12.90
C GLY A 217 -9.41 2.26 -12.44
N GLU A 218 -9.76 1.34 -13.35
CA GLU A 218 -10.88 0.39 -13.18
C GLU A 218 -10.52 -0.88 -12.40
N SER A 219 -9.24 -1.10 -12.06
CA SER A 219 -8.77 -2.28 -11.30
C SER A 219 -9.03 -2.19 -9.79
N LEU A 220 -9.67 -1.13 -9.34
CA LEU A 220 -9.96 -0.88 -7.93
C LEU A 220 -10.91 -1.90 -7.32
N THR A 221 -10.64 -2.29 -6.07
CA THR A 221 -11.50 -3.17 -5.28
C THR A 221 -12.03 -2.46 -4.04
N ALA A 222 -13.12 -2.98 -3.46
CA ALA A 222 -13.66 -2.48 -2.20
C ALA A 222 -12.69 -2.65 -1.01
N SER A 223 -11.71 -3.56 -1.10
CA SER A 223 -10.68 -3.79 -0.07
C SER A 223 -9.45 -2.89 -0.21
N GLY A 224 -9.41 -2.01 -1.20
CA GLY A 224 -8.24 -1.18 -1.49
C GLY A 224 -7.52 -1.59 -2.78
N HIS A 225 -6.41 -0.90 -3.04
CA HIS A 225 -5.48 -1.22 -4.12
C HIS A 225 -4.10 -0.63 -3.83
N ALA A 226 -3.10 -1.48 -3.59
CA ALA A 226 -1.70 -1.07 -3.48
C ALA A 226 -1.14 -0.80 -4.90
N GLY A 227 -1.52 0.35 -5.46
CA GLY A 227 -0.93 0.88 -6.69
C GLY A 227 0.51 1.36 -6.44
N ARG A 228 1.31 1.61 -7.47
CA ARG A 228 2.72 2.01 -7.29
C ARG A 228 3.08 3.38 -7.84
N GLU A 229 2.22 3.96 -8.66
CA GLU A 229 2.54 5.18 -9.42
C GLU A 229 1.58 6.33 -9.08
N ASP A 230 0.29 6.04 -8.95
CA ASP A 230 -0.74 7.08 -8.83
C ASP A 230 -0.87 7.65 -7.42
N ARG A 231 -0.64 8.95 -7.27
CA ARG A 231 -0.81 9.73 -6.03
C ARG A 231 -2.08 10.59 -6.08
N PRO A 232 -2.61 11.10 -4.96
CA PRO A 232 -2.19 10.85 -3.58
C PRO A 232 -2.49 9.41 -3.17
N THR A 233 -2.03 8.99 -1.99
CA THR A 233 -2.55 7.79 -1.33
C THR A 233 -3.84 8.12 -0.59
N VAL A 234 -4.88 7.33 -0.68
CA VAL A 234 -6.16 7.58 0.03
C VAL A 234 -6.40 6.46 1.02
N ILE A 235 -6.60 6.79 2.29
CA ILE A 235 -6.98 5.84 3.33
C ILE A 235 -8.39 6.16 3.85
N CYS A 236 -9.28 5.18 3.75
CA CYS A 236 -10.71 5.28 4.10
C CYS A 236 -10.97 4.56 5.42
N LEU A 237 -11.22 5.31 6.48
CA LEU A 237 -11.32 4.80 7.84
C LEU A 237 -12.58 3.95 8.08
N ILE A 238 -13.74 4.41 7.63
CA ILE A 238 -15.04 3.75 7.88
C ILE A 238 -15.69 3.19 6.60
N ALA A 239 -14.92 3.06 5.52
CA ALA A 239 -15.32 2.60 4.19
C ALA A 239 -16.05 3.64 3.32
N PHE A 240 -17.37 3.52 3.14
CA PHE A 240 -18.16 4.29 2.17
C PHE A 240 -19.28 5.09 2.84
N GLY A 241 -19.65 6.21 2.21
CA GLY A 241 -20.74 7.08 2.66
C GLY A 241 -20.26 8.37 3.35
N GLY A 242 -21.22 9.19 3.79
CA GLY A 242 -20.97 10.54 4.33
C GLY A 242 -21.08 10.66 5.84
N ALA A 243 -20.87 9.57 6.59
CA ALA A 243 -20.97 9.62 8.03
C ALA A 243 -19.79 10.38 8.64
N ALA A 244 -20.05 11.08 9.75
CA ALA A 244 -19.02 11.73 10.53
C ALA A 244 -17.99 10.70 11.02
N LEU A 245 -16.71 11.09 11.01
CA LEU A 245 -15.71 10.32 11.74
C LEU A 245 -16.07 10.28 13.24
N PRO A 246 -16.10 9.10 13.87
CA PRO A 246 -16.32 9.00 15.31
C PRO A 246 -15.33 9.88 16.08
N ALA A 247 -15.77 10.49 17.18
CA ALA A 247 -14.91 11.36 17.99
C ALA A 247 -13.65 10.64 18.49
N ALA A 248 -13.77 9.34 18.83
CA ALA A 248 -12.65 8.49 19.21
C ALA A 248 -11.63 8.24 18.08
N ILE A 249 -11.98 8.52 16.82
CA ILE A 249 -11.08 8.47 15.66
C ILE A 249 -10.56 9.87 15.33
N PHE A 250 -11.45 10.87 15.22
CA PHE A 250 -11.10 12.22 14.80
C PHE A 250 -10.30 12.99 15.86
N GLY A 251 -10.62 12.82 17.15
CA GLY A 251 -9.91 13.47 18.25
C GLY A 251 -8.42 13.17 18.25
N PRO A 252 -8.00 11.88 18.21
CA PRO A 252 -6.59 11.54 18.09
C PRO A 252 -5.93 12.03 16.80
N LEU A 253 -6.61 11.98 15.65
CA LEU A 253 -6.09 12.56 14.40
C LEU A 253 -5.77 14.05 14.54
N ALA A 254 -6.66 14.80 15.19
CA ALA A 254 -6.46 16.22 15.44
C ALA A 254 -5.35 16.48 16.46
N ALA A 255 -5.28 15.68 17.53
CA ALA A 255 -4.23 15.79 18.55
C ALA A 255 -2.83 15.46 18.01
N LEU A 256 -2.74 14.53 17.06
CA LEU A 256 -1.48 14.09 16.45
C LEU A 256 -1.08 14.91 15.21
N ALA A 257 -1.90 15.88 14.79
CA ALA A 257 -1.58 16.76 13.66
C ALA A 257 -0.27 17.52 13.91
N GLY A 258 0.54 17.68 12.86
CA GLY A 258 1.92 18.18 12.91
C GLY A 258 2.98 17.09 13.08
N SER A 259 2.59 15.86 13.44
CA SER A 259 3.52 14.72 13.53
C SER A 259 3.87 14.15 12.15
N ARG A 260 5.05 13.54 12.02
CA ARG A 260 5.34 12.68 10.86
C ARG A 260 4.45 11.45 10.90
N ALA A 261 3.99 11.02 9.74
CA ALA A 261 3.15 9.86 9.58
C ALA A 261 3.47 9.12 8.27
N ALA A 262 3.04 7.86 8.21
CA ALA A 262 3.09 7.05 7.02
C ALA A 262 1.78 6.28 6.83
N ILE A 263 1.32 6.19 5.59
CA ILE A 263 0.25 5.29 5.19
C ILE A 263 0.91 4.06 4.57
N HIS A 264 0.72 2.91 5.22
CA HIS A 264 1.09 1.61 4.68
C HIS A 264 -0.14 1.00 4.00
N THR A 265 -0.16 1.07 2.67
CA THR A 265 -1.34 0.75 1.88
C THR A 265 -1.62 -0.75 1.89
N ALA A 266 -0.58 -1.59 1.89
CA ALA A 266 -0.74 -3.04 1.87
C ALA A 266 -1.50 -3.59 3.09
N SER A 267 -1.39 -2.93 4.25
CA SER A 267 -2.15 -3.28 5.45
C SER A 267 -3.25 -2.28 5.81
N ALA A 268 -3.54 -1.30 4.93
CA ALA A 268 -4.45 -0.19 5.19
C ALA A 268 -4.26 0.47 6.58
N ARG A 269 -3.01 0.76 6.97
CA ARG A 269 -2.70 1.37 8.27
C ARG A 269 -2.13 2.76 8.11
N LEU A 270 -2.54 3.66 9.02
CA LEU A 270 -1.89 4.94 9.24
C LEU A 270 -1.02 4.82 10.48
N PHE A 271 0.28 4.94 10.31
CA PHE A 271 1.26 5.05 11.39
C PHE A 271 1.59 6.52 11.64
N VAL A 272 1.57 6.94 12.90
CA VAL A 272 1.94 8.30 13.31
C VAL A 272 3.07 8.21 14.32
N PHE A 273 4.19 8.85 13.98
CA PHE A 273 5.43 8.81 14.74
C PHE A 273 5.41 9.94 15.78
N ALA A 274 4.77 9.66 16.90
CA ALA A 274 4.67 10.53 18.05
C ALA A 274 4.90 9.73 19.34
N PRO A 275 5.35 10.37 20.44
CA PRO A 275 5.54 9.70 21.73
C PRO A 275 4.29 8.96 22.24
N ALA A 276 4.49 7.91 23.04
CA ALA A 276 3.40 7.12 23.62
C ALA A 276 2.49 7.94 24.56
N ASP A 277 2.98 9.05 25.10
CA ASP A 277 2.26 9.98 25.98
C ASP A 277 1.67 11.19 25.21
N ALA A 278 1.72 11.20 23.87
CA ALA A 278 1.16 12.26 23.03
C ALA A 278 -0.36 12.48 23.22
N GLY A 279 -1.06 11.52 23.83
CA GLY A 279 -2.45 11.69 24.25
C GLY A 279 -3.02 10.45 24.91
N VAL A 280 -4.15 10.62 25.59
CA VAL A 280 -4.96 9.51 26.11
C VAL A 280 -6.09 9.28 25.11
N PHE A 281 -5.93 8.26 24.26
CA PHE A 281 -6.91 7.92 23.24
C PHE A 281 -7.72 6.72 23.68
N ALA A 282 -9.02 6.72 23.35
CA ALA A 282 -9.89 5.59 23.64
C ALA A 282 -9.37 4.35 22.90
N THR A 283 -9.22 3.25 23.64
CA THR A 283 -8.78 1.95 23.12
C THR A 283 -9.94 0.99 22.86
N ASP A 284 -11.17 1.40 23.20
CA ASP A 284 -12.36 0.57 22.99
C ASP A 284 -12.60 0.40 21.49
N GLU A 285 -12.95 -0.82 21.08
CA GLU A 285 -13.25 -1.11 19.70
C GLU A 285 -14.57 -0.44 19.29
N LEU A 286 -14.51 0.39 18.25
CA LEU A 286 -15.71 0.86 17.58
C LEU A 286 -16.27 -0.24 16.68
N ASP A 287 -17.50 -0.67 16.98
CA ASP A 287 -18.34 -1.46 16.08
C ASP A 287 -18.89 -0.57 14.98
N LEU A 288 -18.99 -1.11 13.76
CA LEU A 288 -19.55 -0.39 12.62
C LEU A 288 -20.88 -1.02 12.19
N ALA A 289 -21.83 -0.17 11.80
CA ALA A 289 -23.09 -0.62 11.23
C ALA A 289 -23.54 0.26 10.07
N LEU A 290 -24.34 -0.34 9.18
CA LEU A 290 -25.02 0.41 8.13
C LEU A 290 -25.94 1.46 8.75
N ALA A 291 -25.86 2.67 8.21
CA ALA A 291 -26.79 3.74 8.54
C ALA A 291 -28.19 3.43 7.98
N PRO A 292 -29.25 4.09 8.50
CA PRO A 292 -30.63 3.79 8.09
C PRO A 292 -30.91 4.10 6.63
N ASP A 293 -30.07 4.93 6.00
CA ASP A 293 -30.11 5.24 4.57
C ASP A 293 -29.52 4.12 3.70
N TYR A 294 -28.91 3.10 4.31
CA TYR A 294 -28.16 2.01 3.67
C TYR A 294 -27.05 2.47 2.72
N ALA A 295 -26.69 3.76 2.77
CA ALA A 295 -25.73 4.40 1.88
C ALA A 295 -24.43 4.75 2.61
N SER A 296 -24.43 4.72 3.94
CA SER A 296 -23.26 4.99 4.76
C SER A 296 -23.05 3.98 5.87
N VAL A 297 -21.82 3.94 6.39
CA VAL A 297 -21.45 3.17 7.59
C VAL A 297 -21.19 4.15 8.71
N ARG A 298 -21.66 3.85 9.93
CA ARG A 298 -21.39 4.65 11.13
C ARG A 298 -20.84 3.79 12.25
N ALA A 299 -20.15 4.42 13.20
CA ALA A 299 -19.79 3.74 14.43
C ALA A 299 -20.97 3.64 15.39
N LEU A 300 -21.08 2.48 16.04
CA LEU A 300 -21.99 2.20 17.12
C LEU A 300 -21.24 2.28 18.45
N VAL A 301 -21.90 2.89 19.42
CA VAL A 301 -21.66 2.63 20.84
C VAL A 301 -22.82 1.73 21.26
N ALA A 302 -22.57 0.44 21.40
CA ALA A 302 -23.60 -0.58 21.41
C ALA A 302 -24.08 -0.91 22.82
N GLU A 303 -25.40 -0.85 23.03
CA GLU A 303 -26.07 -1.69 24.03
C GLU A 303 -26.86 -2.78 23.28
N THR A 304 -26.62 -4.04 23.64
CA THR A 304 -27.40 -5.15 23.10
C THR A 304 -28.83 -5.05 23.59
N VAL A 305 -29.81 -5.08 22.69
CA VAL A 305 -31.21 -5.19 23.10
C VAL A 305 -31.44 -6.62 23.57
N ASN A 306 -31.96 -6.80 24.79
CA ASN A 306 -32.39 -8.11 25.26
C ASN A 306 -33.59 -8.61 24.44
N GLY A 307 -33.34 -9.47 23.45
CA GLY A 307 -34.37 -10.17 22.66
C GLY A 307 -34.41 -9.80 21.17
N GLU A 308 -35.35 -10.42 20.44
CA GLU A 308 -35.62 -10.09 19.04
C GLU A 308 -36.51 -8.84 18.91
N VAL A 309 -36.18 -7.97 17.95
CA VAL A 309 -37.00 -6.82 17.56
C VAL A 309 -37.67 -7.10 16.21
N THR A 310 -38.93 -6.70 16.07
CA THR A 310 -39.63 -6.71 14.77
C THR A 310 -39.35 -5.39 14.06
N PHE A 311 -38.72 -5.46 12.89
CA PHE A 311 -38.40 -4.30 12.05
C PHE A 311 -39.60 -3.89 11.17
N PRO A 312 -39.59 -2.69 10.55
CA PRO A 312 -40.67 -2.26 9.65
C PRO A 312 -40.91 -3.18 8.45
N SER A 313 -39.93 -4.01 8.09
CA SER A 313 -40.06 -5.08 7.09
C SER A 313 -40.76 -6.35 7.63
N GLU A 314 -41.28 -6.30 8.85
CA GLU A 314 -41.88 -7.41 9.61
C GLU A 314 -40.91 -8.55 9.97
N VAL A 315 -39.63 -8.41 9.62
CA VAL A 315 -38.57 -9.36 9.99
C VAL A 315 -38.27 -9.24 11.48
N ARG A 316 -38.20 -10.39 12.16
CA ARG A 316 -37.72 -10.50 13.54
C ARG A 316 -36.25 -10.88 13.55
N ALA A 317 -35.44 -10.12 14.27
CA ALA A 317 -34.03 -10.40 14.43
C ALA A 317 -33.50 -9.79 15.73
N GLY A 318 -32.38 -10.33 16.24
CA GLY A 318 -31.60 -9.66 17.27
C GLY A 318 -31.18 -8.27 16.82
N ALA A 319 -31.07 -7.34 17.76
CA ALA A 319 -30.81 -5.94 17.45
C ALA A 319 -29.83 -5.30 18.42
N VAL A 320 -29.11 -4.30 17.92
CA VAL A 320 -28.27 -3.39 18.71
C VAL A 320 -28.96 -2.02 18.76
N ARG A 321 -28.97 -1.41 19.95
CA ARG A 321 -29.55 -0.08 20.15
C ARG A 321 -28.46 0.96 20.39
N GLN A 322 -28.64 2.12 19.78
CA GLN A 322 -27.85 3.33 20.03
C GLN A 322 -28.81 4.52 20.08
N GLY A 323 -29.11 5.02 21.28
CA GLY A 323 -30.18 5.99 21.49
C GLY A 323 -31.53 5.44 21.02
N ASP A 324 -32.25 6.20 20.20
CA ASP A 324 -33.56 5.80 19.64
C ASP A 324 -33.45 4.83 18.45
N LEU A 325 -32.23 4.57 17.97
CA LEU A 325 -32.00 3.81 16.77
C LEU A 325 -31.76 2.33 17.08
N VAL A 326 -32.51 1.47 16.40
CA VAL A 326 -32.42 0.01 16.46
C VAL A 326 -31.88 -0.50 15.13
N VAL A 327 -30.79 -1.26 15.16
CA VAL A 327 -30.16 -1.86 13.96
C VAL A 327 -30.13 -3.38 14.11
N PRO A 328 -30.45 -4.17 13.07
CA PRO A 328 -30.29 -5.62 13.13
C PRO A 328 -28.86 -5.98 13.49
N SER A 329 -28.65 -6.89 14.45
CA SER A 329 -27.31 -7.31 14.87
C SER A 329 -26.50 -7.91 13.73
N ALA A 330 -27.16 -8.54 12.75
CA ALA A 330 -26.55 -9.03 11.51
C ALA A 330 -25.93 -7.93 10.63
N ASN A 331 -26.38 -6.68 10.78
CA ASN A 331 -25.83 -5.52 10.08
C ASN A 331 -24.72 -4.82 10.86
N VAL A 332 -24.41 -5.31 12.06
CA VAL A 332 -23.28 -4.85 12.86
C VAL A 332 -22.10 -5.77 12.57
N ARG A 333 -20.98 -5.18 12.16
CA ARG A 333 -19.73 -5.92 12.00
C ARG A 333 -18.74 -5.46 13.06
N ALA A 334 -18.34 -6.41 13.90
CA ALA A 334 -17.07 -6.31 14.61
C ALA A 334 -15.97 -6.23 13.55
N PHE A 335 -15.17 -5.17 13.61
CA PHE A 335 -14.22 -4.83 12.55
C PHE A 335 -13.17 -5.93 12.28
N HIS A 336 -12.89 -6.79 13.28
CA HIS A 336 -11.95 -7.93 13.18
C HIS A 336 -12.55 -9.26 12.71
N ALA A 337 -13.81 -9.31 12.26
CA ALA A 337 -14.33 -10.54 11.65
C ALA A 337 -13.45 -10.93 10.45
N LYS A 338 -12.60 -11.95 10.63
CA LYS A 338 -11.80 -12.53 9.54
C LYS A 338 -12.75 -12.79 8.37
N ARG A 339 -12.43 -12.20 7.22
CA ARG A 339 -13.07 -12.56 5.95
C ARG A 339 -12.70 -13.98 5.56
#